data_AF-A0A1F2P6E2-F1
#
_entry.id   AF-A0A1F2P6E2-F1
#
_cell.length_a   1.000
_cell.length_b   1.000
_cell.length_c   1.000
_cell.angle_alpha   90.00
_cell.angle_beta   90.00
_cell.angle_gamma   90.00
#
_symmetry.space_group_name_H-M   'P 1'
#
loop_
_entity.id
_entity.type
_entity.pdbx_description
1 polymer ?
#
loop_
_entity_poly.entity_id
_entity_poly.type
_entity_poly.pdbx_seq_one_letter_code
_entity_poly.pdbx_strand_id
1 'polypeptide(L)'
;MKMRKVCTAPMVVMLFLISLALLAPPAAADWHGGRALVLYSERSYWPPSDGWVQHNYKDYKIWNNFSAEFADQGWSVDFAKHVDAANLSNYDALFVLTPNEDIPDDEAQAIINWVLDGGQLVITQDWKGKYANEITEPFGIKFIRGIKGCTFSYINEFGDHPVTAGLTEVNGTVDGITARKINVSGSSKEIGWFSNCIGKHCLLAVNDTAGEGVVVAIGDEWMWSCWRRCCRFNQADNEKLLDNILAYFRQTCSVPEFTPLRLTIPVLGLLGMVLLLLRRA
;
A
#
# COMPACT_ATOMS: atom_id res chain seq x y z
N MET A 1 -54.29 40.91 -23.94
CA MET A 1 -53.02 40.63 -23.23
C MET A 1 -52.30 39.50 -23.97
N LYS A 2 -51.28 39.80 -24.78
CA LYS A 2 -50.55 38.83 -25.61
C LYS A 2 -49.56 38.07 -24.73
N MET A 3 -49.84 36.79 -24.45
CA MET A 3 -48.85 35.93 -23.77
C MET A 3 -47.64 35.75 -24.69
N ARG A 4 -46.46 36.19 -24.23
CA ARG A 4 -45.19 35.90 -24.87
C ARG A 4 -44.92 34.40 -24.69
N LYS A 5 -44.80 33.66 -25.80
CA LYS A 5 -44.25 32.30 -25.79
C LYS A 5 -42.80 32.38 -25.32
N VAL A 6 -42.54 31.95 -24.08
CA VAL A 6 -41.19 31.78 -23.56
C VAL A 6 -40.60 30.55 -24.25
N CYS A 7 -39.48 30.73 -24.95
CA CYS A 7 -38.80 29.66 -25.65
C CYS A 7 -38.08 28.78 -24.61
N THR A 8 -38.68 27.65 -24.24
CA THR A 8 -38.18 26.72 -23.20
C THR A 8 -37.13 25.73 -23.72
N ALA A 9 -36.97 25.63 -25.04
CA ALA A 9 -36.04 24.71 -25.70
C ALA A 9 -34.56 24.80 -25.25
N PRO A 10 -33.94 25.99 -25.09
CA PRO A 10 -32.52 26.05 -24.71
C PRO A 10 -32.27 25.57 -23.27
N MET A 11 -33.24 25.75 -22.36
CA MET A 11 -33.11 25.34 -20.97
C MET A 11 -33.18 23.81 -20.81
N VAL A 12 -34.02 23.15 -21.61
CA VAL A 12 -34.16 21.68 -21.62
C VAL A 12 -32.89 21.02 -22.17
N VAL A 13 -32.30 21.57 -23.22
CA VAL A 13 -31.03 21.07 -23.79
C VAL A 13 -29.89 21.21 -22.78
N MET A 14 -29.83 22.33 -22.05
CA MET A 14 -28.80 22.56 -21.03
C MET A 14 -28.92 21.57 -19.85
N LEU A 15 -30.13 21.32 -19.35
CA LEU A 15 -30.39 20.33 -18.30
C LEU A 15 -30.06 18.90 -18.74
N PHE A 16 -30.34 18.57 -20.01
CA PHE A 16 -30.01 17.26 -20.58
C PHE A 16 -28.49 17.05 -20.69
N LEU A 17 -27.74 18.07 -21.11
CA LEU A 17 -26.28 18.02 -21.19
C LEU A 17 -25.62 17.92 -19.80
N ILE A 18 -26.14 18.64 -18.80
CA ILE A 18 -25.67 18.53 -17.41
C ILE A 18 -25.94 17.12 -16.84
N SER A 19 -27.11 16.56 -17.13
CA SER A 19 -27.48 15.21 -16.71
C SER A 19 -26.62 14.14 -17.39
N LEU A 20 -26.25 14.33 -18.67
CA LEU A 20 -25.36 13.45 -19.41
C LEU A 20 -23.91 13.51 -18.87
N ALA A 21 -23.44 14.71 -18.48
CA ALA A 21 -22.14 14.90 -17.85
C ALA A 21 -22.05 14.25 -16.46
N LEU A 22 -23.17 14.18 -15.71
CA LEU A 22 -23.26 13.49 -14.42
C LEU A 22 -23.44 11.96 -14.54
N LEU A 23 -23.77 11.46 -15.75
CA LEU A 23 -23.89 10.03 -16.07
C LEU A 23 -22.61 9.44 -16.68
N ALA A 24 -21.65 10.28 -17.06
CA ALA A 24 -20.31 9.79 -17.33
C ALA A 24 -19.79 9.18 -16.02
N PRO A 25 -19.35 7.90 -16.00
CA PRO A 25 -18.65 7.40 -14.83
C PRO A 25 -17.52 8.39 -14.54
N PRO A 26 -17.28 8.77 -13.28
CA PRO A 26 -16.05 9.48 -12.98
C PRO A 26 -14.95 8.64 -13.60
N ALA A 27 -14.12 9.23 -14.46
CA ALA A 27 -12.88 8.59 -14.83
C ALA A 27 -12.27 8.20 -13.49
N ALA A 28 -12.12 6.90 -13.26
CA ALA A 28 -11.36 6.43 -12.12
C ALA A 28 -10.09 7.26 -12.19
N ALA A 29 -9.85 8.10 -11.17
CA ALA A 29 -8.55 8.68 -11.03
C ALA A 29 -7.69 7.46 -10.70
N ASP A 30 -7.18 6.81 -11.74
CA ASP A 30 -6.21 5.73 -11.64
C ASP A 30 -5.06 6.37 -10.90
N TRP A 31 -5.03 6.16 -9.58
CA TRP A 31 -3.88 6.45 -8.75
C TRP A 31 -2.69 5.78 -9.45
N HIS A 32 -1.84 6.66 -9.99
CA HIS A 32 -0.69 6.58 -10.90
C HIS A 32 -0.47 5.36 -11.83
N GLY A 33 -1.39 4.41 -11.94
CA GLY A 33 -1.26 3.21 -12.77
C GLY A 33 -0.34 2.13 -12.17
N GLY A 34 -0.13 2.13 -10.84
CA GLY A 34 0.75 1.17 -10.18
C GLY A 34 2.21 1.62 -10.19
N ARG A 35 2.49 2.80 -9.64
CA ARG A 35 3.85 3.30 -9.43
C ARG A 35 4.30 3.06 -8.01
N ALA A 36 5.40 2.34 -7.84
CA ALA A 36 6.04 2.11 -6.56
C ALA A 36 7.37 2.88 -6.46
N LEU A 37 7.67 3.36 -5.26
CA LEU A 37 8.98 3.89 -4.90
C LEU A 37 9.62 2.95 -3.87
N VAL A 38 10.85 2.52 -4.12
CA VAL A 38 11.64 1.73 -3.17
C VAL A 38 12.77 2.60 -2.62
N LEU A 39 12.82 2.73 -1.29
CA LEU A 39 13.95 3.40 -0.66
C LEU A 39 15.20 2.51 -0.70
N TYR A 40 16.36 3.11 -0.95
CA TYR A 40 17.65 2.42 -0.95
C TYR A 40 18.75 3.28 -0.34
N SER A 41 19.80 2.64 0.20
CA SER A 41 21.04 3.33 0.55
C SER A 41 22.07 3.22 -0.55
N GLU A 42 22.99 4.19 -0.62
CA GLU A 42 24.06 4.17 -1.60
C GLU A 42 24.95 2.93 -1.47
N ARG A 43 25.17 2.45 -0.25
CA ARG A 43 26.00 1.28 0.03
C ARG A 43 25.28 0.29 0.95
N SER A 44 25.24 -0.96 0.51
CA SER A 44 24.94 -2.08 1.41
C SER A 44 26.08 -2.23 2.41
N TYR A 45 25.79 -2.05 3.71
CA TYR A 45 26.71 -2.27 4.84
C TYR A 45 27.77 -1.17 5.08
N TRP A 46 28.21 -1.08 6.34
CA TRP A 46 29.08 -0.05 6.94
C TRP A 46 30.33 0.31 6.10
N PRO A 47 30.78 1.59 6.06
CA PRO A 47 30.36 2.76 6.86
C PRO A 47 29.00 3.38 6.44
N PRO A 48 28.45 4.31 7.24
CA PRO A 48 27.22 5.05 6.90
C PRO A 48 27.34 5.68 5.51
N SER A 49 26.28 5.57 4.73
CA SER A 49 26.16 6.16 3.40
C SER A 49 24.82 6.84 3.28
N ASP A 50 24.68 7.74 2.32
CA ASP A 50 23.43 8.44 2.02
C ASP A 50 22.24 7.46 1.85
N GLY A 51 21.09 7.81 2.43
CA GLY A 51 19.91 6.95 2.59
C GLY A 51 19.90 6.13 3.89
N TRP A 52 18.77 6.14 4.60
CA TRP A 52 18.60 5.61 5.97
C TRP A 52 18.11 4.15 6.06
N VAL A 53 18.12 3.42 4.94
CA VAL A 53 17.78 2.00 4.86
C VAL A 53 19.02 1.11 4.70
N GLN A 54 18.96 -0.14 5.15
CA GLN A 54 20.15 -0.98 5.31
C GLN A 54 20.87 -1.36 4.00
N HIS A 55 20.14 -1.45 2.89
CA HIS A 55 20.65 -2.03 1.66
C HIS A 55 20.49 -1.12 0.44
N ASN A 56 21.42 -1.26 -0.51
CA ASN A 56 21.24 -0.76 -1.86
C ASN A 56 20.31 -1.71 -2.63
N TYR A 57 19.00 -1.50 -2.51
CA TYR A 57 17.96 -2.26 -3.22
C TYR A 57 17.92 -2.01 -4.74
N LYS A 58 18.61 -0.98 -5.21
CA LYS A 58 18.62 -0.56 -6.62
C LYS A 58 19.67 -1.32 -7.44
N ASP A 59 20.92 -1.29 -6.98
CA ASP A 59 22.07 -1.75 -7.76
C ASP A 59 22.59 -3.12 -7.30
N TYR A 60 22.20 -3.56 -6.10
CA TYR A 60 22.73 -4.81 -5.56
C TYR A 60 21.95 -6.03 -6.07
N LYS A 61 22.65 -6.88 -6.84
CA LYS A 61 22.09 -8.04 -7.55
C LYS A 61 21.22 -9.00 -6.74
N ILE A 62 21.35 -8.97 -5.42
CA ILE A 62 20.55 -9.81 -4.51
C ILE A 62 19.06 -9.46 -4.59
N TRP A 63 18.74 -8.21 -4.90
CA TRP A 63 17.36 -7.71 -4.92
C TRP A 63 16.76 -7.71 -6.34
N ASN A 64 17.47 -8.24 -7.35
CA ASN A 64 17.02 -8.19 -8.73
C ASN A 64 15.66 -8.86 -8.95
N ASN A 65 15.39 -10.01 -8.32
CA ASN A 65 14.11 -10.71 -8.45
C ASN A 65 12.98 -9.87 -7.82
N PHE A 66 13.22 -9.35 -6.62
CA PHE A 66 12.30 -8.43 -5.95
C PHE A 66 11.93 -7.23 -6.84
N SER A 67 12.93 -6.58 -7.45
CA SER A 67 12.69 -5.43 -8.32
C SER A 67 12.03 -5.81 -9.65
N ALA A 68 12.36 -6.99 -10.20
CA ALA A 68 11.76 -7.49 -11.44
C ALA A 68 10.28 -7.83 -11.26
N GLU A 69 9.90 -8.34 -10.09
CA GLU A 69 8.52 -8.74 -9.81
C GLU A 69 7.52 -7.60 -9.99
N PHE A 70 7.91 -6.36 -9.64
CA PHE A 70 7.05 -5.20 -9.90
C PHE A 70 6.61 -5.15 -11.36
N ALA A 71 7.55 -5.30 -12.30
CA ALA A 71 7.24 -5.26 -13.73
C ALA A 71 6.39 -6.46 -14.17
N ASP A 72 6.64 -7.65 -13.62
CA ASP A 72 5.87 -8.86 -13.92
C ASP A 72 4.42 -8.75 -13.41
N GLN A 73 4.23 -8.06 -12.29
CA GLN A 73 2.91 -7.69 -11.78
C GLN A 73 2.32 -6.48 -12.51
N GLY A 74 3.04 -5.79 -13.40
CA GLY A 74 2.57 -4.61 -14.15
C GLY A 74 2.68 -3.28 -13.41
N TRP A 75 3.54 -3.20 -12.39
CA TRP A 75 3.93 -1.98 -11.69
C TRP A 75 5.20 -1.39 -12.30
N SER A 76 5.32 -0.06 -12.29
CA SER A 76 6.61 0.61 -12.50
C SER A 76 7.26 0.92 -11.17
N VAL A 77 8.56 0.66 -11.04
CA VAL A 77 9.31 0.90 -9.81
C VAL A 77 10.41 1.93 -10.03
N ASP A 78 10.43 2.96 -9.21
CA ASP A 78 11.50 3.94 -9.10
C ASP A 78 12.25 3.75 -7.76
N PHE A 79 13.45 4.33 -7.65
CA PHE A 79 14.30 4.21 -6.46
C PHE A 79 14.79 5.57 -6.00
N ALA A 80 14.67 5.86 -4.70
CA ALA A 80 15.17 7.08 -4.08
C ALA A 80 15.88 6.78 -2.75
N LYS A 81 16.79 7.67 -2.34
CA LYS A 81 17.43 7.56 -1.03
C LYS A 81 16.65 8.29 0.07
N HIS A 82 15.92 9.33 -0.35
CA HIS A 82 15.18 10.26 0.49
C HIS A 82 13.82 10.56 -0.14
N VAL A 83 12.86 10.92 0.69
CA VAL A 83 11.49 11.26 0.27
C VAL A 83 11.04 12.62 0.79
N ASP A 84 10.16 13.26 0.03
CA ASP A 84 9.44 14.45 0.45
C ASP A 84 8.00 14.37 -0.05
N ALA A 85 7.15 15.30 0.36
CA ALA A 85 5.75 15.28 -0.06
C ALA A 85 5.58 15.41 -1.59
N ALA A 86 6.46 16.14 -2.26
CA ALA A 86 6.35 16.41 -3.69
C ALA A 86 6.74 15.19 -4.54
N ASN A 87 7.70 14.40 -4.07
CA ASN A 87 8.08 13.17 -4.75
C ASN A 87 7.11 12.03 -4.45
N LEU A 88 6.63 11.88 -3.20
CA LEU A 88 5.67 10.85 -2.79
C LEU A 88 4.34 10.97 -3.54
N SER A 89 3.90 12.18 -3.87
CA SER A 89 2.64 12.43 -4.60
C SER A 89 2.63 11.92 -6.06
N ASN A 90 3.70 11.26 -6.52
CA ASN A 90 3.76 10.64 -7.85
C ASN A 90 3.69 9.11 -7.79
N TYR A 91 3.53 8.54 -6.60
CA TYR A 91 3.57 7.11 -6.36
C TYR A 91 2.34 6.65 -5.59
N ASP A 92 1.94 5.41 -5.87
CA ASP A 92 0.85 4.72 -5.19
C ASP A 92 1.37 3.96 -3.97
N ALA A 93 2.59 3.43 -4.08
CA ALA A 93 3.21 2.60 -3.06
C ALA A 93 4.62 3.07 -2.69
N LEU A 94 4.96 2.98 -1.41
CA LEU A 94 6.30 3.20 -0.87
C LEU A 94 6.77 1.93 -0.17
N PHE A 95 7.96 1.46 -0.52
CA PHE A 95 8.63 0.33 0.10
C PHE A 95 9.82 0.84 0.90
N VAL A 96 9.67 0.76 2.22
CA VAL A 96 10.70 1.14 3.20
C VAL A 96 11.26 -0.15 3.82
N LEU A 97 12.34 -0.66 3.25
CA LEU A 97 12.90 -1.93 3.68
C LEU A 97 14.08 -1.72 4.63
N THR A 98 13.94 -2.22 5.86
CA THR A 98 14.97 -2.26 6.90
C THR A 98 15.61 -0.90 7.20
N PRO A 99 14.85 0.07 7.73
CA PRO A 99 15.41 1.33 8.25
C PRO A 99 16.49 1.02 9.30
N ASN A 100 17.71 1.52 9.10
CA ASN A 100 18.85 1.21 9.98
C ASN A 100 19.47 2.44 10.65
N GLU A 101 18.92 3.62 10.40
CA GLU A 101 19.29 4.93 10.95
C GLU A 101 18.02 5.73 11.28
N ASP A 102 18.15 6.80 12.07
CA ASP A 102 17.02 7.67 12.41
C ASP A 102 16.47 8.30 11.12
N ILE A 103 15.15 8.27 10.95
CA ILE A 103 14.47 8.86 9.80
C ILE A 103 14.38 10.37 10.07
N PRO A 104 14.82 11.24 9.14
CA PRO A 104 14.67 12.68 9.33
C PRO A 104 13.22 13.06 9.60
N ASP A 105 12.98 13.92 10.58
CA ASP A 105 11.62 14.26 11.07
C ASP A 105 10.69 14.74 9.94
N ASP A 106 11.22 15.48 8.97
CA ASP A 106 10.49 15.97 7.80
C ASP A 106 10.11 14.85 6.83
N GLU A 107 11.01 13.90 6.58
CA GLU A 107 10.72 12.69 5.78
C GLU A 107 9.69 11.80 6.48
N ALA A 108 9.86 11.55 7.78
CA ALA A 108 8.94 10.75 8.58
C ALA A 108 7.52 11.36 8.55
N GLN A 109 7.41 12.67 8.75
CA GLN A 109 6.13 13.36 8.70
C GLN A 109 5.52 13.38 7.28
N ALA A 110 6.35 13.50 6.24
CA ALA A 110 5.89 13.42 4.85
C ALA A 110 5.29 12.04 4.54
N ILE A 111 5.94 10.96 4.96
CA ILE A 111 5.44 9.59 4.79
C ILE A 111 4.12 9.40 5.55
N ILE A 112 4.06 9.81 6.81
CA ILE A 112 2.85 9.68 7.64
C ILE A 112 1.67 10.41 6.99
N ASN A 113 1.86 11.66 6.56
CA ASN A 113 0.79 12.44 5.92
C ASN A 113 0.37 11.81 4.59
N TRP A 114 1.34 11.38 3.78
CA TRP A 114 1.06 10.72 2.50
C TRP A 114 0.26 9.43 2.67
N VAL A 115 0.56 8.60 3.68
CA VAL A 115 -0.26 7.43 4.02
C VAL A 115 -1.67 7.84 4.44
N LEU A 116 -1.80 8.83 5.33
CA LEU A 116 -3.12 9.31 5.76
C LEU A 116 -3.99 9.79 4.58
N ASP A 117 -3.37 10.33 3.54
CA ASP A 117 -4.02 10.84 2.33
C ASP A 117 -4.26 9.76 1.24
N GLY A 118 -3.94 8.48 1.51
CA GLY A 118 -4.22 7.35 0.62
C GLY A 118 -2.99 6.56 0.14
N GLY A 119 -1.78 6.98 0.51
CA GLY A 119 -0.55 6.28 0.18
C GLY A 119 -0.47 4.88 0.78
N GLN A 120 0.13 3.94 0.03
CA GLN A 120 0.28 2.55 0.44
C GLN A 120 1.72 2.26 0.91
N LEU A 121 1.92 1.89 2.17
CA LEU A 121 3.24 1.66 2.75
C LEU A 121 3.50 0.17 2.98
N VAL A 122 4.61 -0.34 2.44
CA VAL A 122 5.23 -1.59 2.89
C VAL A 122 6.46 -1.26 3.70
N ILE A 123 6.56 -1.85 4.89
CA ILE A 123 7.69 -1.60 5.77
C ILE A 123 8.20 -2.86 6.46
N THR A 124 9.52 -3.02 6.46
CA THR A 124 10.23 -4.01 7.28
C THR A 124 11.09 -3.31 8.33
N GLN A 125 11.90 -4.04 9.08
CA GLN A 125 12.63 -3.46 10.20
C GLN A 125 13.99 -4.11 10.44
N ASP A 126 14.95 -3.30 10.92
CA ASP A 126 16.26 -3.75 11.34
C ASP A 126 16.25 -4.63 12.60
N TRP A 127 17.45 -5.04 13.04
CA TRP A 127 17.61 -5.86 14.24
C TRP A 127 17.28 -5.14 15.55
N LYS A 128 17.27 -3.81 15.57
CA LYS A 128 17.01 -3.02 16.78
C LYS A 128 15.53 -2.79 17.01
N GLY A 129 14.72 -2.78 15.95
CA GLY A 129 13.29 -2.51 16.09
C GLY A 129 12.99 -1.06 16.46
N LYS A 130 13.91 -0.14 16.16
CA LYS A 130 13.80 1.28 16.58
C LYS A 130 13.26 2.16 15.45
N TYR A 131 13.89 2.14 14.30
CA TYR A 131 13.77 3.21 13.31
C TYR A 131 12.44 3.17 12.55
N ALA A 132 11.99 2.00 12.07
CA ALA A 132 10.66 1.89 11.44
C ALA A 132 9.49 2.38 12.33
N ASN A 133 9.62 2.32 13.66
CA ASN A 133 8.55 2.76 14.57
C ASN A 133 8.25 4.26 14.47
N GLU A 134 9.21 5.07 13.98
CA GLU A 134 9.03 6.51 13.76
C GLU A 134 7.90 6.80 12.77
N ILE A 135 7.63 5.88 11.83
CA ILE A 135 6.55 6.01 10.84
C ILE A 135 5.43 4.98 10.97
N THR A 136 5.56 3.93 11.80
CA THR A 136 4.50 2.93 11.99
C THR A 136 3.68 3.07 13.28
N GLU A 137 4.27 3.61 14.36
CA GLU A 137 3.55 3.75 15.64
C GLU A 137 2.28 4.62 15.54
N PRO A 138 2.23 5.71 14.75
CA PRO A 138 0.99 6.47 14.54
C PRO A 138 -0.17 5.63 14.01
N PHE A 139 0.13 4.54 13.30
CA PHE A 139 -0.85 3.60 12.75
C PHE A 139 -1.09 2.40 13.67
N GLY A 140 -0.57 2.40 14.90
CA GLY A 140 -0.76 1.32 15.85
C GLY A 140 0.05 0.07 15.55
N ILE A 141 1.11 0.17 14.74
CA ILE A 141 2.06 -0.92 14.47
C ILE A 141 3.37 -0.58 15.16
N LYS A 142 3.82 -1.48 16.05
CA LYS A 142 5.09 -1.32 16.77
C LYS A 142 5.94 -2.56 16.63
N PHE A 143 7.07 -2.43 15.93
CA PHE A 143 8.12 -3.43 15.96
C PHE A 143 8.75 -3.46 17.35
N ILE A 144 8.92 -4.66 17.90
CA ILE A 144 9.55 -4.86 19.19
C ILE A 144 10.72 -5.82 19.07
N ARG A 145 11.73 -5.58 19.89
CA ARG A 145 12.88 -6.48 19.99
C ARG A 145 12.41 -7.88 20.38
N GLY A 146 12.95 -8.90 19.71
CA GLY A 146 12.63 -10.31 19.96
C GLY A 146 12.80 -10.71 21.43
N ILE A 147 12.03 -11.71 21.87
CA ILE A 147 11.99 -12.13 23.28
C ILE A 147 13.25 -12.94 23.61
N LYS A 148 14.10 -12.45 24.53
CA LYS A 148 15.17 -13.23 25.19
C LYS A 148 16.12 -13.99 24.24
N GLY A 149 16.37 -13.47 23.04
CA GLY A 149 17.22 -14.15 22.04
C GLY A 149 16.52 -15.24 21.23
N CYS A 150 15.23 -15.49 21.45
CA CYS A 150 14.39 -16.21 20.50
C CYS A 150 14.00 -15.25 19.38
N THR A 151 14.48 -15.56 18.21
CA THR A 151 14.21 -14.83 16.97
C THR A 151 13.50 -15.80 16.02
N PHE A 152 12.73 -15.26 15.08
CA PHE A 152 11.90 -16.06 14.17
C PHE A 152 12.44 -15.93 12.75
N SER A 153 12.20 -16.92 11.90
CA SER A 153 12.78 -16.91 10.55
C SER A 153 11.78 -17.26 9.44
N TYR A 154 10.54 -17.55 9.83
CA TYR A 154 9.43 -17.81 8.91
C TYR A 154 8.08 -17.49 9.57
N ILE A 155 7.06 -17.36 8.74
CA ILE A 155 5.65 -17.21 9.07
C ILE A 155 4.95 -18.47 8.56
N ASN A 156 4.26 -19.20 9.43
CA ASN A 156 3.63 -20.50 9.11
C ASN A 156 2.16 -20.59 9.54
N GLU A 157 1.59 -19.50 10.05
CA GLU A 157 0.18 -19.40 10.37
C GLU A 157 -0.32 -18.05 9.85
N PHE A 158 -1.45 -18.06 9.14
CA PHE A 158 -1.98 -16.88 8.43
C PHE A 158 -3.45 -16.64 8.77
N GLY A 159 -3.81 -15.37 8.86
CA GLY A 159 -5.18 -14.92 9.05
C GLY A 159 -5.92 -14.81 7.73
N ASP A 160 -7.23 -14.57 7.80
CA ASP A 160 -8.05 -14.30 6.63
C ASP A 160 -7.85 -12.84 6.20
N HIS A 161 -6.99 -12.61 5.22
CA HIS A 161 -6.70 -11.30 4.64
C HIS A 161 -6.26 -11.45 3.17
N PRO A 162 -6.60 -10.54 2.25
CA PRO A 162 -6.14 -10.61 0.86
C PRO A 162 -4.60 -10.71 0.72
N VAL A 163 -3.85 -10.00 1.57
CA VAL A 163 -2.37 -10.06 1.63
C VAL A 163 -1.87 -11.48 1.92
N THR A 164 -2.63 -12.28 2.68
CA THR A 164 -2.24 -13.64 3.09
C THR A 164 -2.96 -14.74 2.32
N ALA A 165 -3.70 -14.39 1.27
CA ALA A 165 -4.50 -15.31 0.50
C ALA A 165 -3.66 -16.45 -0.10
N GLY A 166 -3.98 -17.68 0.32
CA GLY A 166 -3.34 -18.89 -0.17
C GLY A 166 -1.86 -19.04 0.19
N LEU A 167 -1.36 -18.31 1.18
CA LEU A 167 -0.02 -18.52 1.74
C LEU A 167 -0.04 -19.73 2.69
N THR A 168 1.05 -20.49 2.67
CA THR A 168 1.30 -21.65 3.53
C THR A 168 2.56 -21.48 4.36
N GLU A 169 3.59 -20.84 3.80
CA GLU A 169 4.79 -20.42 4.53
C GLU A 169 5.45 -19.20 3.86
N VAL A 170 5.99 -18.26 4.63
CA VAL A 170 6.88 -17.19 4.16
C VAL A 170 8.17 -17.29 4.96
N ASN A 171 9.33 -17.27 4.31
CA ASN A 171 10.60 -17.65 4.94
C ASN A 171 11.78 -16.75 4.51
N GLY A 172 12.31 -15.97 5.44
CA GLY A 172 13.45 -15.07 5.22
C GLY A 172 14.78 -15.56 5.77
N THR A 173 14.86 -16.75 6.36
CA THR A 173 16.03 -17.27 7.09
C THR A 173 17.38 -17.06 6.37
N VAL A 174 18.23 -16.13 6.84
CA VAL A 174 19.64 -15.95 6.41
C VAL A 174 20.59 -16.26 7.56
N ASP A 175 21.43 -17.29 7.39
CA ASP A 175 22.48 -17.68 8.34
C ASP A 175 22.00 -17.72 9.81
N GLY A 176 20.73 -18.08 10.01
CA GLY A 176 20.01 -17.86 11.25
C GLY A 176 18.87 -16.86 11.06
N ILE A 177 18.80 -15.87 11.94
CA ILE A 177 17.50 -15.39 12.42
C ILE A 177 17.27 -13.90 12.22
N THR A 178 16.28 -13.56 11.40
CA THR A 178 16.12 -12.24 10.78
C THR A 178 14.82 -11.54 11.15
N ALA A 179 13.73 -12.26 11.45
CA ALA A 179 12.41 -11.65 11.63
C ALA A 179 12.22 -10.94 12.99
N ARG A 180 11.34 -9.92 13.00
CA ARG A 180 10.96 -9.10 14.16
C ARG A 180 9.51 -9.28 14.54
N LYS A 181 9.26 -9.32 15.86
CA LYS A 181 7.92 -9.37 16.40
C LYS A 181 7.25 -8.00 16.25
N ILE A 182 5.98 -8.04 15.88
CA ILE A 182 5.12 -6.87 15.79
C ILE A 182 4.09 -6.95 16.92
N ASN A 183 3.86 -5.83 17.59
CA ASN A 183 2.68 -5.61 18.41
C ASN A 183 1.76 -4.66 17.65
N VAL A 184 0.47 -4.99 17.62
CA VAL A 184 -0.56 -4.13 17.02
C VAL A 184 -1.46 -3.52 18.10
N SER A 185 -2.00 -2.34 17.80
CA SER A 185 -2.99 -1.63 18.62
C SER A 185 -3.91 -0.80 17.72
N GLY A 186 -4.99 -0.24 18.29
CA GLY A 186 -5.94 0.57 17.54
C GLY A 186 -6.67 -0.27 16.48
N SER A 187 -6.66 0.20 15.23
CA SER A 187 -7.31 -0.47 14.10
C SER A 187 -6.41 -1.47 13.36
N SER A 188 -5.13 -1.57 13.73
CA SER A 188 -4.20 -2.53 13.15
C SER A 188 -4.52 -3.97 13.52
N LYS A 189 -4.23 -4.89 12.61
CA LYS A 189 -4.51 -6.33 12.74
C LYS A 189 -3.25 -7.15 12.53
N GLU A 190 -3.11 -8.20 13.32
CA GLU A 190 -2.14 -9.27 13.05
C GLU A 190 -2.72 -10.19 11.97
N ILE A 191 -1.95 -10.49 10.93
CA ILE A 191 -2.41 -11.34 9.82
C ILE A 191 -1.45 -12.49 9.49
N GLY A 192 -0.23 -12.50 10.06
CA GLY A 192 0.68 -13.62 9.93
C GLY A 192 1.54 -13.80 11.16
N TRP A 193 1.70 -15.07 11.56
CA TRP A 193 2.40 -15.46 12.77
C TRP A 193 3.43 -16.55 12.51
N PHE A 194 4.48 -16.51 13.30
CA PHE A 194 5.23 -17.70 13.64
C PHE A 194 4.52 -18.42 14.77
N SER A 195 4.28 -19.71 14.60
CA SER A 195 3.55 -20.55 15.55
C SER A 195 4.27 -21.89 15.72
N ASN A 196 4.72 -22.17 16.94
CA ASN A 196 5.32 -23.46 17.31
C ASN A 196 5.12 -23.74 18.82
N CYS A 197 5.90 -24.67 19.38
CA CYS A 197 5.81 -25.03 20.79
C CYS A 197 6.19 -23.93 21.79
N ILE A 198 6.90 -22.86 21.38
CA ILE A 198 7.25 -21.73 22.26
C ILE A 198 6.19 -20.62 22.25
N GLY A 199 5.20 -20.71 21.36
CA GLY A 199 4.06 -19.80 21.29
C GLY A 199 3.81 -19.25 19.90
N LYS A 200 2.86 -18.33 19.84
CA LYS A 200 2.43 -17.62 18.64
C LYS A 200 2.92 -16.18 18.69
N HIS A 201 3.60 -15.74 17.63
CA HIS A 201 4.22 -14.41 17.55
C HIS A 201 3.90 -13.75 16.21
N CYS A 202 3.31 -12.57 16.25
CA CYS A 202 2.98 -11.80 15.05
C CYS A 202 4.25 -11.29 14.36
N LEU A 203 4.36 -11.57 13.06
CA LEU A 203 5.46 -11.16 12.18
C LEU A 203 4.94 -10.46 10.90
N LEU A 204 3.64 -10.44 10.68
CA LEU A 204 3.00 -9.74 9.58
C LEU A 204 1.73 -9.08 10.10
N ALA A 205 1.65 -7.76 9.94
CA ALA A 205 0.54 -6.95 10.40
C ALA A 205 0.09 -6.00 9.30
N VAL A 206 -1.16 -5.55 9.40
CA VAL A 206 -1.73 -4.58 8.47
C VAL A 206 -2.56 -3.54 9.21
N ASN A 207 -2.56 -2.31 8.72
CA ASN A 207 -3.58 -1.32 8.99
C ASN A 207 -4.29 -0.94 7.69
N ASP A 208 -5.51 -1.45 7.51
CA ASP A 208 -6.36 -1.18 6.33
C ASP A 208 -7.13 0.15 6.44
N THR A 209 -6.86 0.93 7.48
CA THR A 209 -7.61 2.13 7.88
C THR A 209 -6.66 3.24 8.37
N ALA A 210 -5.47 3.29 7.77
CA ALA A 210 -4.44 4.26 8.10
C ALA A 210 -4.77 5.61 7.43
N GLY A 211 -5.82 6.27 7.90
CA GLY A 211 -6.49 7.33 7.12
C GLY A 211 -7.19 6.69 5.93
N GLU A 212 -6.90 7.19 4.73
CA GLU A 212 -7.34 6.59 3.46
C GLU A 212 -6.33 5.56 2.91
N GLY A 213 -5.14 5.45 3.51
CA GLY A 213 -4.08 4.56 3.06
C GLY A 213 -4.02 3.21 3.78
N VAL A 214 -3.00 2.43 3.41
CA VAL A 214 -2.74 1.10 3.98
C VAL A 214 -1.29 1.01 4.43
N VAL A 215 -1.06 0.36 5.57
CA VAL A 215 0.29 0.00 6.04
C VAL A 215 0.40 -1.51 6.17
N VAL A 216 1.31 -2.14 5.43
CA VAL A 216 1.70 -3.56 5.59
C VAL A 216 3.07 -3.61 6.24
N ALA A 217 3.15 -4.18 7.44
CA ALA A 217 4.38 -4.31 8.20
C ALA A 217 4.83 -5.77 8.27
N ILE A 218 6.07 -6.03 7.88
CA ILE A 218 6.63 -7.38 7.78
C ILE A 218 7.89 -7.47 8.62
N GLY A 219 7.99 -8.53 9.43
CA GLY A 219 9.08 -8.69 10.38
C GLY A 219 10.44 -8.98 9.73
N ASP A 220 10.48 -9.40 8.47
CA ASP A 220 11.69 -9.87 7.78
C ASP A 220 11.72 -9.36 6.33
N GLU A 221 12.84 -8.85 5.87
CA GLU A 221 13.06 -8.42 4.49
C GLU A 221 13.76 -9.49 3.64
N TRP A 222 14.50 -10.41 4.27
CA TRP A 222 15.41 -11.30 3.57
C TRP A 222 14.70 -12.36 2.75
N MET A 223 13.40 -12.56 2.98
CA MET A 223 12.52 -13.38 2.15
C MET A 223 12.56 -12.98 0.67
N TRP A 224 12.86 -11.72 0.36
CA TRP A 224 12.95 -11.21 -1.01
C TRP A 224 14.38 -11.17 -1.57
N SER A 225 15.35 -11.71 -0.85
CA SER A 225 16.75 -11.75 -1.26
C SER A 225 17.06 -12.97 -2.14
N CYS A 226 17.96 -12.79 -3.12
CA CYS A 226 18.56 -13.89 -3.86
C CYS A 226 20.09 -13.85 -3.82
N TRP A 227 20.67 -14.67 -2.93
CA TRP A 227 22.12 -14.77 -2.77
C TRP A 227 22.65 -16.06 -3.39
N ARG A 228 23.38 -15.95 -4.51
CA ARG A 228 24.07 -17.06 -5.20
C ARG A 228 23.17 -18.28 -5.46
N ARG A 229 23.27 -19.34 -4.64
CA ARG A 229 22.49 -20.59 -4.76
C ARG A 229 21.26 -20.63 -3.84
N CYS A 230 21.09 -19.62 -2.99
CA CYS A 230 19.99 -19.50 -2.04
C CYS A 230 19.13 -18.31 -2.46
N CYS A 231 18.26 -18.52 -3.46
CA CYS A 231 17.27 -17.55 -3.86
C CYS A 231 16.02 -17.75 -3.01
N ARG A 232 15.80 -16.87 -2.04
CA ARG A 232 14.65 -16.95 -1.13
C ARG A 232 13.39 -16.43 -1.76
N PHE A 233 13.52 -15.49 -2.69
CA PHE A 233 12.38 -14.97 -3.43
C PHE A 233 11.47 -16.09 -3.98
N ASN A 234 12.10 -17.12 -4.58
CA ASN A 234 11.39 -18.27 -5.16
C ASN A 234 11.19 -19.44 -4.17
N GLN A 235 11.41 -19.23 -2.87
CA GLN A 235 11.22 -20.25 -1.83
C GLN A 235 9.95 -19.97 -1.03
N ALA A 236 9.33 -21.05 -0.56
CA ALA A 236 8.03 -21.00 0.13
C ALA A 236 7.03 -20.17 -0.70
N ASP A 237 6.30 -19.25 -0.08
CA ASP A 237 5.37 -18.34 -0.74
C ASP A 237 5.85 -16.87 -0.74
N ASN A 238 7.18 -16.64 -0.75
CA ASN A 238 7.76 -15.30 -0.62
C ASN A 238 7.42 -14.35 -1.80
N GLU A 239 7.53 -14.84 -3.04
CA GLU A 239 7.07 -14.16 -4.26
C GLU A 239 5.58 -13.87 -4.17
N LYS A 240 4.77 -14.88 -3.84
CA LYS A 240 3.32 -14.77 -3.71
C LYS A 240 2.87 -13.75 -2.64
N LEU A 241 3.62 -13.59 -1.55
CA LEU A 241 3.35 -12.53 -0.58
C LEU A 241 3.50 -11.14 -1.22
N LEU A 242 4.54 -10.92 -2.02
CA LEU A 242 4.72 -9.65 -2.75
C LEU A 242 3.59 -9.44 -3.76
N ASP A 243 3.22 -10.48 -4.52
CA ASP A 243 2.11 -10.44 -5.46
C ASP A 243 0.80 -10.05 -4.78
N ASN A 244 0.49 -10.68 -3.64
CA ASN A 244 -0.72 -10.39 -2.88
C ASN A 244 -0.72 -8.94 -2.36
N ILE A 245 0.42 -8.41 -1.90
CA ILE A 245 0.55 -7.02 -1.47
C ILE A 245 0.29 -6.06 -2.63
N LEU A 246 0.94 -6.28 -3.77
CA LEU A 246 0.79 -5.44 -4.96
C LEU A 246 -0.64 -5.52 -5.53
N ALA A 247 -1.26 -6.70 -5.53
CA ALA A 247 -2.64 -6.87 -5.92
C ALA A 247 -3.61 -6.17 -4.96
N TYR A 248 -3.35 -6.24 -3.65
CA TYR A 248 -4.16 -5.59 -2.64
C TYR A 248 -4.09 -4.06 -2.77
N PHE A 249 -2.89 -3.50 -2.93
CA PHE A 249 -2.70 -2.06 -3.13
C PHE A 249 -3.44 -1.53 -4.35
N ARG A 250 -3.49 -2.27 -5.47
CA ARG A 250 -4.30 -1.85 -6.63
C ARG A 250 -5.79 -1.73 -6.29
N GLN A 251 -6.31 -2.66 -5.49
CA GLN A 251 -7.72 -2.68 -5.12
C GLN A 251 -8.07 -1.53 -4.16
N THR A 252 -7.15 -1.15 -3.28
CA THR A 252 -7.35 -0.08 -2.29
C THR A 252 -7.06 1.31 -2.85
N CYS A 253 -6.17 1.45 -3.84
CA CYS A 253 -5.92 2.70 -4.57
C CYS A 253 -7.08 3.10 -5.51
N SER A 254 -8.00 2.19 -5.77
CA SER A 254 -9.18 2.48 -6.57
C SER A 254 -10.16 3.28 -5.70
N VAL A 255 -10.25 4.60 -5.91
CA VAL A 255 -11.35 5.43 -5.37
C VAL A 255 -12.64 4.65 -5.57
N PRO A 256 -13.49 4.48 -4.52
CA PRO A 256 -14.64 3.60 -4.61
C PRO A 256 -15.42 3.90 -5.87
N GLU A 257 -15.67 2.85 -6.68
CA GLU A 257 -16.54 2.95 -7.84
C GLU A 257 -17.80 3.69 -7.40
N PHE A 258 -17.98 4.92 -7.91
CA PHE A 258 -19.25 5.60 -7.80
C PHE A 258 -20.27 4.70 -8.45
N THR A 259 -20.98 3.89 -7.65
CA THR A 259 -21.99 2.99 -8.16
C THR A 259 -23.05 3.88 -8.81
N PRO A 260 -23.25 3.82 -10.14
CA PRO A 260 -24.16 4.73 -10.85
C PRO A 260 -25.61 4.65 -10.35
N LEU A 261 -25.93 3.61 -9.56
CA LEU A 261 -27.23 3.41 -8.94
C LEU A 261 -27.68 4.55 -8.02
N ARG A 262 -26.75 5.22 -7.32
CA ARG A 262 -27.12 6.33 -6.40
C ARG A 262 -27.44 7.65 -7.11
N LEU A 263 -26.99 7.83 -8.35
CA LEU A 263 -27.26 9.01 -9.18
C LEU A 263 -28.37 8.78 -10.21
N THR A 264 -28.57 7.55 -10.69
CA THR A 264 -29.60 7.23 -11.69
C THR A 264 -31.03 7.46 -11.17
N ILE A 265 -31.31 7.19 -9.90
CA ILE A 265 -32.65 7.42 -9.31
C ILE A 265 -33.02 8.93 -9.30
N PRO A 266 -32.22 9.86 -8.76
CA PRO A 266 -32.54 11.28 -8.81
C PRO A 266 -32.52 11.86 -10.23
N VAL A 267 -31.62 11.40 -11.12
CA VAL A 267 -31.56 11.88 -12.51
C VAL A 267 -32.77 11.42 -13.33
N LEU A 268 -33.19 10.15 -13.22
CA LEU A 268 -34.41 9.64 -13.87
C LEU A 268 -35.68 10.30 -13.30
N GLY A 269 -35.71 10.58 -11.99
CA GLY A 269 -36.80 11.32 -11.35
C GLY A 269 -36.94 12.75 -11.88
N LEU A 270 -35.81 13.46 -12.05
CA LEU A 270 -35.75 14.78 -12.67
C LEU A 270 -36.18 14.76 -14.15
N LEU A 271 -35.70 13.77 -14.92
CA LEU A 271 -36.10 13.59 -16.33
C LEU A 271 -37.60 13.29 -16.47
N GLY A 272 -38.15 12.45 -15.59
CA GLY A 272 -39.58 12.14 -15.54
C GLY A 272 -40.43 13.37 -15.21
N MET A 273 -40.01 14.20 -14.26
CA MET A 273 -40.68 15.47 -13.95
C MET A 273 -40.65 16.45 -15.13
N VAL A 274 -39.50 16.60 -15.81
CA VAL A 274 -39.37 17.49 -16.98
C VAL A 274 -40.28 17.03 -18.12
N LEU A 275 -40.35 15.73 -18.40
CA LEU A 275 -41.26 15.17 -19.41
C LEU A 275 -42.75 15.35 -19.06
N LEU A 276 -43.11 15.23 -17.77
CA LEU A 276 -44.47 15.48 -17.29
C LEU A 276 -44.87 16.95 -17.41
N LEU A 277 -43.96 17.89 -17.14
CA LEU A 277 -44.18 19.32 -17.30
C LEU A 277 -44.32 19.70 -18.79
N LEU A 278 -43.55 19.07 -19.68
CA LEU A 278 -43.65 19.28 -21.14
C LEU A 278 -44.93 18.72 -21.76
N ARG A 279 -45.59 17.72 -21.16
CA ARG A 279 -46.89 17.19 -21.63
C ARG A 279 -48.09 18.06 -21.27
N ARG A 280 -47.96 18.96 -20.30
CA ARG A 280 -49.07 19.81 -19.78
C ARG A 280 -49.05 21.24 -20.32
N ALA A 281 -48.02 21.63 -21.07
CA ALA A 281 -47.89 22.93 -21.75
C ALA A 281 -48.28 22.80 -23.23
#